data_AF-A0A7R9WJA0-F1
#
_entry.id   AF-A0A7R9WJA0-F1
#
_cell.length_a   1.000
_cell.length_b   1.000
_cell.length_c   1.000
_cell.angle_alpha   90.00
_cell.angle_beta   90.00
_cell.angle_gamma   90.00
#
_symmetry.space_group_name_H-M   'P 1'
#
loop_
_entity.id
_entity.type
_entity.pdbx_description
1 polymer ?
#
loop_
_entity_poly.entity_id
_entity_poly.type
_entity_poly.pdbx_seq_one_letter_code
_entity_poly.pdbx_strand_id
1 'polypeptide(L)'
;PQSVPLCLLLAAAGGVVEVLATAVLARQDERAKEGFVITKWRYRGALAMNTILQVSASVLGNLFAPWFGPVSLVGPMFLSAQLVANMIIFGVILGLEAFTKDMKTGTYVIVVAALLLPEVGPQAQDDQDVVALVGTGPSLVWTGV
;
A
#
# COMPACT_ATOMS: atom_id res chain seq x y z
N PRO A 1 -1.48 19.78 -13.74
CA PRO A 1 -0.06 19.43 -13.49
C PRO A 1 0.07 18.17 -12.63
N GLN A 2 0.36 17.03 -13.26
CA GLN A 2 0.66 15.78 -12.56
C GLN A 2 1.96 15.97 -11.77
N SER A 3 1.89 15.76 -10.46
CA SER A 3 3.05 15.84 -9.57
C SER A 3 3.42 14.43 -9.16
N VAL A 4 4.20 13.78 -10.02
CA VAL A 4 4.80 12.46 -9.79
C VAL A 4 5.36 12.29 -8.37
N PRO A 5 6.13 13.23 -7.79
CA PRO A 5 6.62 13.07 -6.42
C PRO A 5 5.52 13.04 -5.35
N LEU A 6 4.43 13.82 -5.52
CA LEU A 6 3.30 13.79 -4.59
C LEU A 6 2.52 12.48 -4.70
N CYS A 7 2.34 11.96 -5.92
CA CYS A 7 1.75 10.66 -6.18
C CYS A 7 2.52 9.53 -5.46
N LEU A 8 3.86 9.52 -5.58
CA LEU A 8 4.72 8.53 -4.93
C LEU A 8 4.66 8.63 -3.39
N LEU A 9 4.67 9.85 -2.85
CA LEU A 9 4.57 10.07 -1.41
C LEU A 9 3.20 9.66 -0.86
N LEU A 10 2.11 9.97 -1.56
CA LEU A 10 0.75 9.55 -1.19
C LEU A 10 0.59 8.03 -1.24
N ALA A 11 1.12 7.38 -2.27
CA ALA A 11 1.09 5.92 -2.41
C ALA A 11 1.91 5.25 -1.29
N ALA A 12 3.11 5.75 -1.01
CA ALA A 12 3.95 5.23 0.07
C ALA A 12 3.30 5.45 1.45
N ALA A 13 2.74 6.63 1.69
CA ALA A 13 2.02 6.94 2.92
C ALA A 13 0.79 6.02 3.10
N GLY A 14 0.03 5.77 2.02
CA GLY A 14 -1.09 4.83 2.03
C GLY A 14 -0.66 3.43 2.49
N GLY A 15 0.42 2.89 1.91
CA GLY A 15 0.93 1.57 2.28
C GLY A 15 1.37 1.49 3.74
N VAL A 16 2.05 2.53 4.26
CA VAL A 16 2.45 2.60 5.68
C VAL A 16 1.24 2.67 6.61
N VAL A 17 0.23 3.48 6.27
CA VAL A 17 -0.99 3.63 7.08
C VAL A 17 -1.79 2.33 7.13
N GLU A 18 -1.82 1.55 6.04
CA GLU A 18 -2.46 0.23 6.04
C GLU A 18 -1.78 -0.73 7.02
N VAL A 19 -0.45 -0.76 7.03
CA VAL A 19 0.30 -1.56 8.01
C VAL A 19 0.01 -1.10 9.43
N LEU A 20 0.01 0.21 9.68
CA LEU A 20 -0.32 0.76 10.99
C LEU A 20 -1.73 0.36 11.45
N ALA A 21 -2.71 0.31 10.52
CA ALA A 21 -4.05 -0.15 10.82
C ALA A 21 -4.03 -1.59 11.37
N THR A 22 -3.37 -2.50 10.64
CA THR A 22 -3.28 -3.91 11.03
C THR A 22 -2.47 -4.11 12.32
N ALA A 23 -1.41 -3.33 12.50
CA ALA A 23 -0.57 -3.32 13.70
C ALA A 23 -1.34 -2.96 14.98
N VAL A 24 -2.30 -2.03 14.91
CA VAL A 24 -3.16 -1.66 16.05
C VAL A 24 -3.98 -2.85 16.53
N LEU A 25 -4.50 -3.67 15.61
CA LEU A 25 -5.24 -4.89 15.96
C LEU A 25 -4.32 -5.98 16.48
N ALA A 26 -3.20 -6.23 15.80
CA ALA A 26 -2.25 -7.27 16.18
C ALA A 26 -1.74 -7.08 17.61
N ARG A 27 -1.47 -5.83 18.02
CA ARG A 27 -1.05 -5.52 19.40
C ARG A 27 -2.12 -5.85 20.44
N GLN A 28 -3.40 -5.67 20.11
CA GLN A 28 -4.49 -6.06 21.01
C GLN A 28 -4.61 -7.58 21.08
N ASP A 29 -4.46 -8.28 19.95
CA ASP A 29 -4.53 -9.74 19.90
C ASP A 29 -3.39 -10.39 20.70
N GLU A 30 -2.17 -9.86 20.62
CA GLU A 30 -1.05 -10.34 21.43
C GLU A 30 -1.29 -10.13 22.93
N ARG A 31 -1.79 -8.95 23.34
CA ARG A 31 -2.16 -8.72 24.74
C ARG A 31 -3.27 -9.64 25.23
N ALA A 32 -4.18 -10.08 24.35
CA ALA A 32 -5.18 -11.07 24.69
C ALA A 32 -4.54 -12.45 24.95
N LYS A 33 -3.52 -12.82 24.16
CA LYS A 33 -2.75 -14.08 24.33
C LYS A 33 -1.88 -14.08 25.59
N GLU A 34 -1.38 -12.93 26.02
CA GLU A 34 -0.66 -12.76 27.29
C GLU A 34 -1.56 -12.87 28.54
N GLY A 35 -2.87 -13.14 28.38
CA GLY A 35 -3.79 -13.38 29.48
C GLY A 35 -4.37 -12.10 30.11
N PHE A 36 -4.13 -10.92 29.51
CA PHE A 36 -4.83 -9.71 29.93
C PHE A 36 -6.29 -9.76 29.49
N VAL A 37 -7.21 -9.57 30.44
CA VAL A 37 -8.65 -9.51 30.16
C VAL A 37 -8.96 -8.20 29.43
N ILE A 38 -8.98 -8.24 28.10
CA ILE A 38 -9.32 -7.07 27.29
C ILE A 38 -10.82 -6.79 27.42
N THR A 39 -11.17 -5.63 27.96
CA THR A 39 -12.55 -5.14 27.99
C THR A 39 -13.11 -5.03 26.56
N LYS A 40 -14.32 -5.58 26.32
CA LYS A 40 -14.98 -5.59 24.99
C LYS A 40 -15.05 -4.22 24.30
N TRP A 41 -15.10 -3.13 25.06
CA TRP A 41 -15.08 -1.75 24.56
C TRP A 41 -13.73 -1.32 23.96
N ARG A 42 -12.61 -1.76 24.54
CA ARG A 42 -11.26 -1.48 24.01
C ARG A 42 -11.03 -2.21 22.69
N TYR A 43 -11.50 -3.45 22.60
CA TYR A 43 -11.46 -4.23 21.36
C TYR A 43 -12.31 -3.59 20.26
N ARG A 44 -13.55 -3.18 20.56
CA ARG A 44 -14.41 -2.45 19.61
C ARG A 44 -13.81 -1.12 19.17
N GLY A 45 -13.17 -0.38 20.08
CA GLY A 45 -12.46 0.86 19.75
C GLY A 45 -11.25 0.63 18.83
N ALA A 46 -10.45 -0.40 19.08
CA ALA A 46 -9.33 -0.78 18.21
C ALA A 46 -9.81 -1.22 16.82
N LEU A 47 -10.93 -1.94 16.75
CA LEU A 47 -11.53 -2.35 15.49
C LEU A 47 -12.04 -1.16 14.68
N ALA A 48 -12.73 -0.21 15.34
CA ALA A 48 -13.15 1.04 14.69
C ALA A 48 -11.95 1.85 14.18
N MET A 49 -10.87 1.95 14.98
CA MET A 49 -9.64 2.65 14.58
C MET A 49 -8.98 1.98 13.37
N ASN A 50 -8.89 0.65 13.34
CA ASN A 50 -8.36 -0.08 12.19
C ASN A 50 -9.20 0.18 10.93
N THR A 51 -10.53 0.14 11.03
CA THR A 51 -11.39 0.40 9.87
C THR A 51 -11.22 1.82 9.34
N ILE A 52 -11.11 2.82 10.23
CA ILE A 52 -10.86 4.22 9.84
C ILE A 52 -9.51 4.34 9.13
N LEU A 53 -8.47 3.69 9.64
CA LEU A 53 -7.13 3.71 9.05
C LEU A 53 -7.05 2.95 7.72
N GLN A 54 -7.77 1.84 7.57
CA GLN A 54 -7.84 1.13 6.28
C GLN A 54 -8.59 1.94 5.23
N VAL A 55 -9.68 2.61 5.61
CA VAL A 55 -10.42 3.49 4.72
C VAL A 55 -9.55 4.68 4.31
N SER A 56 -8.83 5.30 5.24
CA SER A 56 -7.94 6.41 4.92
C SER A 56 -6.76 5.97 4.03
N ALA A 57 -6.16 4.81 4.28
CA ALA A 57 -5.13 4.22 3.42
C ALA A 57 -5.65 3.99 1.99
N SER A 58 -6.86 3.43 1.87
CA SER A 58 -7.50 3.16 0.58
C SER A 58 -7.82 4.46 -0.18
N VAL A 59 -8.31 5.48 0.52
CA VAL A 59 -8.61 6.78 -0.07
C VAL A 59 -7.33 7.47 -0.55
N LEU A 60 -6.27 7.46 0.26
CA LEU A 60 -4.99 8.08 -0.11
C LEU A 60 -4.30 7.33 -1.25
N GLY A 61 -4.23 6.00 -1.16
CA GLY A 61 -3.50 5.15 -2.10
C GLY A 61 -4.24 4.88 -3.41
N ASN A 62 -5.55 4.61 -3.37
CA ASN A 62 -6.28 4.12 -4.55
C ASN A 62 -7.17 5.19 -5.21
N LEU A 63 -7.54 6.26 -4.50
CA LEU A 63 -8.40 7.32 -5.05
C LEU A 63 -7.60 8.59 -5.37
N PHE A 64 -6.79 9.07 -4.42
CA PHE A 64 -6.04 10.31 -4.61
C PHE A 64 -4.72 10.11 -5.37
N ALA A 65 -3.94 9.06 -5.08
CA ALA A 65 -2.65 8.90 -5.76
C ALA A 65 -2.78 8.75 -7.29
N PRO A 66 -3.74 7.99 -7.85
CA PRO A 66 -3.97 7.91 -9.30
C PRO A 66 -4.41 9.24 -9.95
N TRP A 67 -4.95 10.17 -9.16
CA TRP A 67 -5.31 11.49 -9.66
C TRP A 67 -4.08 12.33 -10.01
N PHE A 68 -2.96 12.09 -9.32
CA PHE A 68 -1.72 12.85 -9.47
C PHE A 68 -0.66 12.15 -10.33
N GLY A 69 -0.85 10.88 -10.69
CA GLY A 69 0.10 10.10 -11.48
C GLY A 69 -0.45 8.76 -11.95
N PRO A 70 0.28 8.06 -12.82
CA PRO A 70 -0.19 6.83 -13.44
C PRO A 70 -0.27 5.69 -12.43
N VAL A 71 -1.33 4.88 -12.52
CA VAL A 71 -1.60 3.74 -11.62
C VAL A 71 -0.46 2.71 -11.63
N SER A 72 0.26 2.61 -12.74
CA SER A 72 1.45 1.76 -12.91
C SER A 72 2.58 2.10 -11.94
N LEU A 73 2.69 3.35 -11.47
CA LEU A 73 3.65 3.76 -10.44
C LEU A 73 3.09 3.55 -9.02
N VAL A 74 1.80 3.80 -8.84
CA VAL A 74 1.13 3.76 -7.53
C VAL A 74 1.15 2.36 -6.94
N GLY A 75 0.72 1.36 -7.71
CA GLY A 75 0.59 -0.02 -7.21
C GLY A 75 1.90 -0.60 -6.67
N PRO A 76 2.99 -0.61 -7.45
CA PRO A 76 4.27 -1.14 -6.99
C PRO A 76 4.86 -0.35 -5.81
N MET A 77 4.69 0.97 -5.77
CA MET A 77 5.10 1.80 -4.63
C MET A 77 4.34 1.47 -3.35
N PHE A 78 3.02 1.33 -3.46
CA PHE A 78 2.15 1.00 -2.34
C PHE A 78 2.55 -0.34 -1.71
N LEU A 79 2.71 -1.37 -2.54
CA LEU A 79 3.12 -2.71 -2.10
C LEU A 79 4.53 -2.71 -1.50
N SER A 80 5.46 -1.97 -2.13
CA SER A 80 6.82 -1.83 -1.61
C SER A 80 6.84 -1.16 -0.24
N ALA A 81 6.09 -0.07 -0.08
CA ALA A 81 5.95 0.63 1.18
C ALA A 81 5.31 -0.24 2.25
N GLN A 82 4.29 -1.03 1.89
CA GLN A 82 3.62 -1.97 2.79
C GLN A 82 4.59 -3.07 3.29
N LEU A 83 5.40 -3.66 2.40
CA LEU A 83 6.38 -4.68 2.78
C LEU A 83 7.46 -4.14 3.73
N VAL A 84 8.02 -2.97 3.42
CA VAL A 84 9.02 -2.32 4.27
C VAL A 84 8.41 -1.91 5.62
N ALA A 85 7.21 -1.31 5.58
CA ALA A 85 6.49 -0.90 6.78
C ALA A 85 6.13 -2.10 7.66
N ASN A 86 5.72 -3.23 7.08
CA ASN A 86 5.45 -4.46 7.81
C ASN A 86 6.69 -4.91 8.59
N MET A 87 7.84 -5.01 7.92
CA MET A 87 9.08 -5.42 8.55
C MET A 87 9.53 -4.48 9.68
N ILE A 88 9.33 -3.18 9.52
CA ILE A 88 9.70 -2.17 10.54
C ILE A 88 8.70 -2.20 11.71
N ILE A 89 7.39 -2.16 11.43
CA ILE A 89 6.36 -2.02 12.44
C ILE A 89 6.20 -3.32 13.24
N PHE A 90 6.04 -4.46 12.56
CA PHE A 90 5.90 -5.75 13.24
C PHE A 90 7.22 -6.26 13.82
N GLY A 91 8.34 -6.02 13.13
CA GLY A 91 9.64 -6.54 13.54
C GLY A 91 10.36 -5.67 14.56
N VAL A 92 10.53 -4.38 14.29
CA VAL A 92 11.35 -3.48 15.11
C VAL A 92 10.52 -2.78 16.19
N ILE A 93 9.33 -2.27 15.84
CA ILE A 93 8.55 -1.43 16.75
C ILE A 93 7.74 -2.27 17.73
N LEU A 94 6.99 -3.25 17.24
CA LEU A 94 6.14 -4.09 18.08
C LEU A 94 6.88 -5.33 18.61
N GLY A 95 7.89 -5.82 17.90
CA GLY A 95 8.65 -7.01 18.29
C GLY A 95 7.85 -8.32 18.24
N LEU A 96 6.74 -8.35 17.49
CA LEU A 96 5.84 -9.51 17.40
C LEU A 96 6.44 -10.63 16.55
N GLU A 97 7.24 -10.24 15.55
CA GLU A 97 7.77 -11.16 14.55
C GLU A 97 9.29 -11.05 14.45
N ALA A 98 9.95 -12.21 14.49
CA ALA A 98 11.38 -12.32 14.25
C ALA A 98 11.64 -12.44 12.74
N PHE A 99 12.11 -11.36 12.12
CA PHE A 99 12.52 -11.39 10.71
C PHE A 99 13.93 -11.97 10.57
N THR A 100 14.04 -13.14 9.95
CA THR A 100 15.33 -13.77 9.64
C THR A 100 16.09 -12.96 8.58
N LYS A 101 17.41 -13.17 8.48
CA LYS A 101 18.25 -12.49 7.48
C LYS A 101 17.77 -12.77 6.04
N ASP A 102 17.29 -13.98 5.79
CA ASP A 102 16.78 -14.38 4.48
C ASP A 102 15.47 -13.67 4.15
N MET A 103 14.55 -13.54 5.13
CA MET A 103 13.32 -12.77 4.94
C MET A 103 13.61 -11.29 4.65
N LYS A 104 14.54 -10.67 5.39
CA LYS A 104 14.94 -9.28 5.14
C LYS A 104 15.50 -9.11 3.73
N THR A 105 16.38 -10.02 3.32
CA THR A 105 16.98 -10.00 1.98
C THR A 105 15.92 -10.18 0.89
N GLY A 106 15.00 -11.12 1.07
CA GLY A 106 13.87 -11.33 0.16
C GLY A 106 12.99 -10.09 0.02
N THR A 107 12.66 -9.43 1.14
CA THR A 107 11.89 -8.18 1.13
C THR A 107 12.61 -7.09 0.35
N TYR A 108 13.92 -6.91 0.54
CA TYR A 108 14.68 -5.92 -0.24
C TYR A 108 14.68 -6.23 -1.74
N VAL A 109 14.84 -7.51 -2.12
CA VAL A 109 14.79 -7.92 -3.52
C VAL A 109 13.42 -7.64 -4.14
N ILE A 110 12.33 -7.96 -3.45
CA ILE A 110 10.96 -7.71 -3.93
C ILE A 110 10.71 -6.21 -4.07
N VAL A 111 11.12 -5.41 -3.08
CA VAL A 111 10.96 -3.94 -3.12
C VAL A 111 11.72 -3.35 -4.31
N VAL A 112 12.99 -3.74 -4.51
CA VAL A 112 13.78 -3.26 -5.65
C VAL A 112 13.14 -3.70 -6.97
N ALA A 113 12.70 -4.95 -7.08
CA ALA A 113 12.02 -5.44 -8.28
C ALA A 113 10.72 -4.67 -8.56
N ALA A 114 9.92 -4.42 -7.53
CA ALA A 114 8.68 -3.66 -7.64
C ALA A 114 8.92 -2.20 -8.05
N LEU A 115 9.99 -1.56 -7.57
CA LEU A 115 10.36 -0.20 -7.99
C LEU A 115 10.86 -0.12 -9.43
N LEU A 116 11.38 -1.21 -10.00
CA LEU A 116 11.84 -1.28 -11.38
C LEU A 116 10.72 -1.63 -12.38
N LEU A 117 9.60 -2.20 -11.93
CA LEU A 117 8.45 -2.52 -12.78
C LEU A 117 7.85 -1.32 -13.54
N PRO A 118 7.74 -0.11 -12.99
CA PRO A 118 7.13 0.99 -13.71
C PRO A 118 7.96 1.51 -14.91
N GLU A 119 9.27 1.21 -14.97
CA GLU A 119 10.07 1.55 -16.15
C GLU A 119 9.60 0.82 -17.42
N VAL A 120 8.90 -0.32 -17.27
CA VAL A 120 8.36 -1.09 -18.41
C VAL A 120 6.89 -0.77 -18.73
N GLY A 121 6.26 0.16 -18.00
CA GLY A 121 4.88 0.59 -18.24
C GLY A 121 4.76 1.89 -19.05
N PRO A 122 3.60 2.18 -19.65
CA PRO A 122 3.36 3.46 -20.29
C PRO A 122 3.53 4.58 -19.26
N GLN A 123 4.51 5.46 -19.50
CA GLN A 123 4.73 6.63 -18.66
C GLN A 123 3.62 7.66 -18.89
N ALA A 124 3.38 8.51 -17.90
CA ALA A 124 2.44 9.61 -18.02
C ALA A 124 2.87 10.52 -19.19
N GLN A 125 2.13 10.46 -20.28
CA GLN A 125 2.26 11.38 -21.40
C GLN A 125 1.28 12.53 -21.17
N ASP A 126 1.78 13.77 -21.17
CA ASP A 126 1.03 14.98 -20.81
C ASP A 126 -0.18 15.29 -21.71
N ASP A 127 -0.40 14.52 -22.80
CA ASP A 127 -1.39 14.81 -23.83
C ASP A 127 -2.09 13.54 -24.38
N GLN A 128 -2.30 12.53 -23.52
CA GLN A 128 -3.07 11.35 -23.90
C GLN A 128 -4.54 11.52 -23.51
N ASP A 129 -5.38 11.80 -24.50
CA ASP A 129 -6.83 11.71 -24.35
C ASP A 129 -7.23 10.23 -24.23
N VAL A 130 -7.38 9.77 -22.98
CA VAL A 130 -7.71 8.39 -22.61
C VAL A 130 -8.97 7.91 -23.34
N VAL A 131 -9.92 8.82 -23.60
CA VAL A 131 -11.16 8.51 -24.34
C VAL A 131 -10.87 8.24 -25.81
N ALA A 132 -10.00 9.03 -26.43
CA ALA A 132 -9.58 8.81 -27.82
C ALA A 132 -8.74 7.52 -27.98
N LEU A 133 -7.88 7.22 -26.99
CA LEU A 133 -7.05 6.01 -26.98
C LEU A 133 -7.86 4.75 -26.78
N VAL A 134 -8.87 4.73 -25.90
CA VAL A 134 -9.78 3.59 -25.73
C VAL A 134 -10.59 3.32 -27.01
N GLY A 135 -10.89 4.36 -27.79
CA GLY A 135 -11.57 4.26 -29.08
C GLY A 135 -10.69 3.78 -30.25
N THR A 136 -9.38 3.57 -30.05
CA THR A 136 -8.52 3.06 -31.12
C THR A 136 -8.74 1.55 -31.34
N GLY A 137 -8.75 1.12 -32.60
CA GLY A 137 -8.91 -0.31 -32.95
C GLY A 137 -8.06 -1.30 -32.15
N PRO A 138 -6.75 -1.05 -31.91
CA PRO A 138 -5.93 -1.97 -31.14
C PRO A 138 -6.29 -2.05 -29.63
N SER A 139 -6.81 -0.99 -29.02
CA SER A 139 -7.24 -1.03 -27.62
C SER A 139 -8.55 -1.79 -27.44
N LEU A 140 -9.47 -1.71 -28.41
CA LEU A 140 -10.72 -2.48 -28.43
C LEU A 140 -10.48 -4.00 -28.54
N VAL A 141 -9.54 -4.39 -29.40
CA VAL A 141 -9.12 -5.80 -29.55
C VAL A 141 -8.50 -6.34 -28.26
N TRP A 142 -7.81 -5.49 -27.49
CA TRP A 142 -7.19 -5.87 -26.22
C TRP A 142 -8.18 -5.89 -25.04
N THR A 143 -9.13 -4.95 -24.99
CA THR A 143 -10.15 -4.90 -23.92
C THR A 143 -11.36 -5.80 -24.18
N GLY A 144 -11.48 -6.38 -25.38
CA GLY A 144 -12.40 -7.48 -25.66
C GLY A 144 -13.85 -7.04 -25.81
N VAL A 145 -14.12 -6.21 -26.82
CA VAL A 145 -15.34 -6.33 -27.63
C VAL A 145 -14.97 -7.05 -28.93
#